data_AF-A0AAC8Q5F9-F1
#
_entry.id   AF-A0AAC8Q5F9-F1
#
_cell.length_a   1.000
_cell.length_b   1.000
_cell.length_c   1.000
_cell.angle_alpha   90.00
_cell.angle_beta   90.00
_cell.angle_gamma   90.00
#
_symmetry.space_group_name_H-M   'P 1'
#
loop_
_entity.id
_entity.type
_entity.pdbx_description
1 polymer ?
#
loop_
_entity_poly.entity_id
_entity_poly.type
_entity_poly.pdbx_seq_one_letter_code
_entity_poly.pdbx_strand_id
1 'polypeptide(L)'
;MVRINSKALVLWMALVLASLGSAAASSPVYLAQLTCLNTMDCCIRKEPLTAAQRCGASSSEIAEALNGVKVLHEATQPEAATLKEEASEQESAQAGEASEASDEPSECTGQKHHIISRPIAEELEKHATLRGLYKPRDERFVTRAKDKESHCGYQKWHRDVDNEVIQWLKEEVKATPSQFEQLLREIYARPNMRRRFPHGF
;
A
#
# COMPACT_ATOMS: atom_id res chain seq x y z
N MET A 1 -45.89 23.50 40.23
CA MET A 1 -45.03 24.71 40.24
C MET A 1 -43.69 24.33 40.86
N VAL A 2 -42.58 24.45 40.12
CA VAL A 2 -41.24 24.13 40.60
C VAL A 2 -40.43 25.43 40.69
N ARG A 3 -39.89 25.74 41.87
CA ARG A 3 -39.03 26.92 42.08
C ARG A 3 -37.59 26.57 41.68
N ILE A 4 -37.08 27.24 40.65
CA ILE A 4 -35.66 27.19 40.27
C ILE A 4 -34.91 28.26 41.10
N ASN A 5 -33.75 27.90 41.65
CA ASN A 5 -33.03 28.71 42.64
C ASN A 5 -31.90 29.53 41.98
N SER A 6 -32.08 30.84 41.87
CA SER A 6 -31.31 31.74 40.99
C SER A 6 -29.90 32.15 41.48
N LYS A 7 -29.16 31.28 42.18
CA LYS A 7 -27.86 31.63 42.81
C LYS A 7 -26.61 31.02 42.15
N ALA A 8 -26.74 30.32 41.03
CA ALA A 8 -25.60 29.75 40.29
C ALA A 8 -25.07 30.66 39.14
N LEU A 9 -25.48 31.94 39.10
CA LEU A 9 -25.35 32.79 37.91
C LEU A 9 -24.39 34.00 38.06
N VAL A 10 -23.32 33.89 38.87
CA VAL A 10 -22.35 35.00 39.07
C VAL A 10 -20.89 34.53 39.19
N LEU A 11 -20.47 33.50 38.44
CA LEU A 11 -19.10 32.96 38.56
C LEU A 11 -18.48 32.40 37.27
N TRP A 12 -18.88 32.94 36.11
CA TRP A 12 -18.33 32.59 34.78
C TRP A 12 -17.88 33.81 33.97
N MET A 13 -17.51 34.91 34.64
CA MET A 13 -17.21 36.20 33.99
C MET A 13 -15.79 36.72 34.29
N ALA A 14 -14.78 35.85 34.23
CA ALA A 14 -13.38 36.19 34.48
C ALA A 14 -12.35 35.30 33.76
N LEU A 15 -12.59 34.94 32.48
CA LEU A 15 -11.54 34.31 31.65
C LEU A 15 -11.68 34.65 30.15
N VAL A 16 -11.67 35.95 29.84
CA VAL A 16 -11.62 36.49 28.47
C VAL A 16 -10.45 37.48 28.38
N LEU A 17 -9.78 37.55 27.22
CA LEU A 17 -8.62 38.39 26.89
C LEU A 17 -7.23 37.90 27.36
N ALA A 18 -6.80 36.74 26.86
CA ALA A 18 -5.37 36.40 26.77
C ALA A 18 -5.04 35.45 25.58
N SER A 19 -5.42 35.84 24.37
CA SER A 19 -4.94 35.20 23.13
C SER A 19 -5.07 36.15 21.94
N LEU A 20 -4.25 37.21 21.92
CA LEU A 20 -4.08 38.02 20.72
C LEU A 20 -3.44 37.16 19.61
N GLY A 21 -3.91 37.36 18.37
CA GLY A 21 -3.60 36.45 17.28
C GLY A 21 -2.14 36.45 16.84
N SER A 22 -1.62 35.26 16.56
CA SER A 22 -0.58 35.09 15.54
C SER A 22 -1.26 34.87 14.20
N ALA A 23 -1.38 35.95 13.41
CA ALA A 23 -1.85 35.88 12.04
C ALA A 23 -0.72 35.39 11.10
N ALA A 24 -1.10 34.68 10.05
CA ALA A 24 -0.28 34.43 8.86
C ALA A 24 1.07 33.68 9.07
N ALA A 25 1.01 32.46 9.59
CA ALA A 25 1.90 31.42 9.08
C ALA A 25 1.39 30.99 7.68
N SER A 26 1.88 31.65 6.63
CA SER A 26 1.57 31.29 5.25
C SER A 26 2.06 29.86 4.97
N SER A 27 1.15 28.98 4.57
CA SER A 27 1.44 27.57 4.38
C SER A 27 2.42 27.36 3.22
N PRO A 28 3.58 26.69 3.41
CA PRO A 28 4.50 26.38 2.32
C PRO A 28 3.93 25.37 1.30
N VAL A 29 2.76 24.79 1.59
CA VAL A 29 2.04 23.82 0.74
C VAL A 29 1.57 24.42 -0.60
N TYR A 30 1.49 25.74 -0.73
CA TYR A 30 1.07 26.41 -1.98
C TYR A 30 2.19 26.72 -2.98
N LEU A 31 3.46 26.34 -2.72
CA LEU A 31 4.59 26.53 -3.63
C LEU A 31 5.16 25.24 -4.25
N ALA A 32 4.29 24.24 -4.47
CA ALA A 32 4.61 23.07 -5.29
C ALA A 32 3.61 22.83 -6.45
N GLN A 33 2.68 23.76 -6.72
CA GLN A 33 1.63 23.62 -7.73
C GLN A 33 1.76 24.59 -8.92
N LEU A 34 2.91 25.26 -9.09
CA LEU A 34 3.11 26.30 -10.12
C LEU A 34 4.41 26.11 -10.94
N THR A 35 4.48 25.05 -11.76
CA THR A 35 5.37 24.96 -12.96
C THR A 35 4.87 23.93 -13.99
N CYS A 36 3.55 23.76 -14.13
CA CYS A 36 2.96 22.74 -15.02
C CYS A 36 1.78 23.28 -15.85
N LEU A 37 1.95 24.49 -16.39
CA LEU A 37 0.99 25.10 -17.32
C LEU A 37 1.40 24.79 -18.76
N ASN A 38 0.59 23.97 -19.43
CA ASN A 38 0.55 23.76 -20.89
C ASN A 38 1.79 23.17 -21.61
N THR A 39 2.66 22.41 -20.94
CA THR A 39 3.66 21.57 -21.63
C THR A 39 3.18 20.12 -21.80
N MET A 40 3.52 19.52 -22.94
CA MET A 40 3.22 18.10 -23.25
C MET A 40 3.74 17.16 -22.17
N ASP A 41 4.97 17.40 -21.69
CA ASP A 41 5.60 16.66 -20.60
C ASP A 41 4.75 16.61 -19.32
N CYS A 42 4.00 17.68 -19.03
CA CYS A 42 3.13 17.73 -17.86
C CYS A 42 1.95 16.75 -18.00
N CYS A 43 1.31 16.71 -19.18
CA CYS A 43 0.25 15.76 -19.51
C CYS A 43 0.78 14.32 -19.44
N ILE A 44 1.94 14.06 -20.05
CA ILE A 44 2.58 12.74 -20.04
C ILE A 44 2.91 12.28 -18.62
N ARG A 45 3.49 13.16 -17.78
CA ARG A 45 3.85 12.82 -16.39
C ARG A 45 2.63 12.59 -15.50
N LYS A 46 1.54 13.31 -15.73
CA LYS A 46 0.31 13.18 -14.94
C LYS A 46 -0.46 11.90 -15.30
N GLU A 47 -0.56 11.56 -16.58
CA GLU A 47 -1.41 10.48 -17.08
C GLU A 47 -0.78 9.74 -18.29
N PRO A 48 0.36 9.05 -18.11
CA PRO A 48 1.15 8.51 -19.24
C PRO A 48 0.40 7.50 -20.09
N LEU A 49 -0.52 6.73 -19.50
CA LEU A 49 -1.33 5.72 -20.19
C LEU A 49 -2.37 6.32 -21.15
N THR A 50 -2.76 7.58 -20.96
CA THR A 50 -3.77 8.27 -21.78
C THR A 50 -3.23 9.51 -22.50
N ALA A 51 -1.94 9.84 -22.35
CA ALA A 51 -1.32 11.04 -22.92
C ALA A 51 -1.45 11.13 -24.45
N ALA A 52 -1.28 10.01 -25.16
CA ALA A 52 -1.49 9.95 -26.60
C ALA A 52 -2.91 10.38 -27.03
N GLN A 53 -3.93 10.07 -26.22
CA GLN A 53 -5.33 10.41 -26.50
C GLN A 53 -5.74 11.78 -25.94
N ARG A 54 -5.19 12.19 -24.78
CA ARG A 54 -5.58 13.43 -24.08
C ARG A 54 -4.82 14.68 -24.52
N CYS A 55 -3.57 14.55 -24.96
CA CYS A 55 -2.75 15.67 -25.44
C CYS A 55 -2.08 15.41 -26.80
N GLY A 56 -2.26 14.23 -27.41
CA GLY A 56 -1.69 13.93 -28.73
C GLY A 56 -0.22 13.52 -28.69
N ALA A 57 0.30 13.11 -27.52
CA ALA A 57 1.70 12.75 -27.35
C ALA A 57 2.07 11.51 -28.20
N SER A 58 3.12 11.61 -28.99
CA SER A 58 3.70 10.46 -29.69
C SER A 58 4.31 9.47 -28.71
N SER A 59 4.45 8.21 -29.14
CA SER A 59 5.10 7.16 -28.34
C SER A 59 6.56 7.51 -27.99
N SER A 60 7.25 8.27 -28.86
CA SER A 60 8.59 8.82 -28.62
C SER A 60 8.61 9.84 -27.49
N GLU A 61 7.72 10.85 -27.52
CA GLU A 61 7.64 11.87 -26.45
C GLU A 61 7.27 11.25 -25.10
N ILE A 62 6.36 10.26 -25.10
CA ILE A 62 5.99 9.51 -23.89
C ILE A 62 7.20 8.77 -23.32
N ALA A 63 7.99 8.09 -24.16
CA ALA A 63 9.16 7.36 -23.73
C ALA A 63 10.28 8.28 -23.20
N GLU A 64 10.52 9.41 -23.88
CA GLU A 64 11.56 10.38 -23.49
C GLU A 64 11.24 11.05 -22.15
N ALA A 65 10.01 11.54 -21.96
CA ALA A 65 9.58 12.18 -20.72
C ALA A 65 9.61 11.23 -19.51
N LEU A 66 9.38 9.92 -19.72
CA LEU A 66 9.50 8.89 -18.68
C LEU A 66 10.96 8.48 -18.41
N ASN A 67 11.80 8.40 -19.44
CA ASN A 67 13.24 8.13 -19.27
C ASN A 67 13.94 9.25 -18.47
N GLY A 68 13.56 10.52 -18.69
CA GLY A 68 14.09 11.63 -17.90
C GLY A 68 13.79 11.54 -16.40
N VAL A 69 12.66 10.92 -16.01
CA VAL A 69 12.33 10.66 -14.59
C VAL A 69 13.21 9.55 -14.02
N LYS A 70 13.51 8.52 -14.81
CA LYS A 70 14.39 7.41 -14.40
C LYS A 70 15.81 7.89 -14.07
N VAL A 71 16.41 8.72 -14.95
CA VAL A 71 17.77 9.25 -14.76
C VAL A 71 17.87 10.13 -13.50
N LEU A 72 16.85 10.95 -13.22
CA LEU A 72 16.79 11.75 -11.99
C LEU A 72 16.68 10.88 -10.73
N HIS A 73 15.91 9.80 -10.77
CA HIS A 73 15.81 8.86 -9.64
C HIS A 73 17.12 8.12 -9.39
N GLU A 74 17.82 7.70 -10.44
CA GLU A 74 19.14 7.04 -10.36
C GLU A 74 20.24 8.00 -9.85
N ALA A 75 20.17 9.29 -10.19
CA ALA A 75 21.11 10.32 -9.73
C ALA A 75 20.93 10.77 -8.27
N THR A 76 19.90 10.29 -7.55
CA THR A 76 19.57 10.76 -6.18
C THR A 76 19.83 9.70 -5.09
N GLN A 77 20.42 8.54 -5.42
CA GLN A 77 20.86 7.56 -4.42
C GLN A 77 22.36 7.70 -4.12
N PRO A 78 22.78 8.04 -2.89
CA PRO A 78 24.17 7.97 -2.49
C PRO A 78 24.60 6.53 -2.24
N GLU A 79 25.83 6.19 -2.64
CA GLU A 79 26.44 4.89 -2.41
C GLU A 79 26.59 4.59 -0.92
N ALA A 80 26.23 3.36 -0.51
CA ALA A 80 26.61 2.81 0.79
C ALA A 80 26.86 1.30 0.67
N ALA A 81 28.13 0.90 0.67
CA ALA A 81 28.54 -0.49 0.69
C ALA A 81 29.73 -0.69 1.65
N THR A 82 29.75 -1.84 2.36
CA THR A 82 30.88 -2.42 3.12
C THR A 82 31.43 -1.61 4.33
N LEU A 83 31.70 -2.13 5.55
CA LEU A 83 31.64 -3.43 6.29
C LEU A 83 31.55 -3.08 7.83
N LYS A 84 31.58 -3.93 8.87
CA LYS A 84 31.80 -5.39 9.08
C LYS A 84 31.00 -5.86 10.33
N GLU A 85 31.08 -7.16 10.65
CA GLU A 85 30.71 -7.83 11.91
C GLU A 85 31.66 -7.42 13.09
N GLU A 86 31.50 -7.78 14.38
CA GLU A 86 30.88 -8.93 15.07
C GLU A 86 30.35 -8.56 16.49
N ALA A 87 29.68 -9.54 17.11
CA ALA A 87 29.57 -9.82 18.54
C ALA A 87 28.61 -8.97 19.42
N SER A 88 27.50 -9.60 19.83
CA SER A 88 27.34 -10.07 21.22
C SER A 88 26.10 -10.97 21.34
N GLU A 89 26.25 -12.17 21.86
CA GLU A 89 25.14 -12.94 22.42
C GLU A 89 24.82 -12.44 23.84
N GLN A 90 23.55 -12.24 24.18
CA GLN A 90 22.86 -12.75 25.38
C GLN A 90 21.49 -12.05 25.60
N GLU A 91 20.44 -12.74 25.15
CA GLU A 91 19.20 -13.02 25.90
C GLU A 91 18.75 -12.06 27.02
N SER A 92 17.60 -11.38 26.83
CA SER A 92 16.34 -11.74 27.54
C SER A 92 15.14 -10.79 27.28
N ALA A 93 13.96 -11.41 27.19
CA ALA A 93 12.62 -10.87 27.48
C ALA A 93 12.04 -9.64 26.73
N GLN A 94 11.02 -9.94 25.91
CA GLN A 94 9.69 -9.29 25.94
C GLN A 94 9.47 -7.90 25.28
N ALA A 95 9.29 -7.91 23.96
CA ALA A 95 8.30 -7.06 23.27
C ALA A 95 7.85 -7.73 21.95
N GLY A 96 6.54 -7.77 21.69
CA GLY A 96 5.98 -8.43 20.49
C GLY A 96 6.16 -7.59 19.23
N GLU A 97 7.23 -7.87 18.49
CA GLU A 97 7.47 -7.61 17.06
C GLU A 97 6.74 -6.43 16.41
N ALA A 98 7.41 -5.27 16.43
CA ALA A 98 7.26 -4.28 15.37
C ALA A 98 8.23 -4.58 14.23
N SER A 99 7.80 -4.32 12.99
CA SER A 99 8.65 -4.04 11.82
C SER A 99 9.71 -5.09 11.40
N GLU A 100 9.46 -5.78 10.29
CA GLU A 100 10.47 -5.90 9.22
C GLU A 100 9.86 -5.67 7.83
N ALA A 101 10.70 -5.19 6.92
CA ALA A 101 10.36 -4.89 5.54
C ALA A 101 10.33 -6.17 4.68
N SER A 102 9.83 -6.05 3.44
CA SER A 102 9.85 -7.14 2.48
C SER A 102 11.20 -7.19 1.74
N ASP A 103 12.26 -7.57 2.45
CA ASP A 103 13.59 -7.79 1.89
C ASP A 103 13.66 -9.11 1.09
N GLU A 104 13.61 -9.01 -0.24
CA GLU A 104 14.02 -10.09 -1.16
C GLU A 104 14.98 -9.49 -2.19
N PRO A 105 16.26 -9.94 -2.26
CA PRO A 105 16.56 -11.21 -2.95
C PRO A 105 17.77 -11.98 -2.35
N SER A 106 18.17 -13.16 -2.85
CA SER A 106 19.07 -13.25 -4.01
C SER A 106 18.79 -14.40 -4.99
N GLU A 107 18.22 -15.53 -4.54
CA GLU A 107 18.15 -16.80 -5.31
C GLU A 107 16.74 -17.43 -5.43
N CYS A 108 15.68 -16.64 -5.63
CA CYS A 108 14.35 -17.24 -5.81
C CYS A 108 14.32 -18.21 -7.02
N THR A 109 13.96 -19.48 -6.82
CA THR A 109 13.24 -20.32 -7.81
C THR A 109 12.37 -21.30 -7.03
N GLY A 110 11.16 -21.60 -7.51
CA GLY A 110 10.35 -22.68 -6.92
C GLY A 110 9.87 -22.46 -5.49
N GLN A 111 9.84 -21.22 -4.98
CA GLN A 111 9.46 -20.91 -3.59
C GLN A 111 7.94 -21.07 -3.32
N LYS A 112 7.60 -21.20 -2.04
CA LYS A 112 6.22 -21.18 -1.53
C LYS A 112 5.68 -19.75 -1.56
N HIS A 113 4.64 -19.53 -2.36
CA HIS A 113 3.89 -18.27 -2.41
C HIS A 113 2.66 -18.38 -1.52
N HIS A 114 2.50 -17.45 -0.58
CA HIS A 114 1.33 -17.38 0.30
C HIS A 114 0.29 -16.44 -0.31
N ILE A 115 -0.93 -16.96 -0.52
CA ILE A 115 -1.99 -16.25 -1.24
C ILE A 115 -2.71 -15.25 -0.35
N ILE A 116 -2.90 -15.59 0.93
CA ILE A 116 -3.46 -14.66 1.91
C ILE A 116 -2.32 -13.80 2.46
N SER A 117 -2.12 -12.67 1.78
CA SER A 117 -1.18 -11.62 2.19
C SER A 117 -1.63 -10.92 3.47
N ARG A 118 -0.73 -10.12 4.08
CA ARG A 118 -1.09 -9.32 5.26
C ARG A 118 -2.24 -8.33 4.96
N PRO A 119 -2.23 -7.54 3.85
CA PRO A 119 -3.36 -6.69 3.48
C PRO A 119 -4.70 -7.42 3.32
N ILE A 120 -4.71 -8.62 2.72
CA ILE A 120 -5.94 -9.41 2.59
C ILE A 120 -6.43 -9.87 3.98
N ALA A 121 -5.53 -10.35 4.84
CA ALA A 121 -5.89 -10.77 6.19
C ALA A 121 -6.42 -9.61 7.06
N GLU A 122 -5.82 -8.42 6.95
CA GLU A 122 -6.30 -7.20 7.62
C GLU A 122 -7.72 -6.80 7.19
N GLU A 123 -8.12 -7.07 5.95
CA GLU A 123 -9.49 -6.82 5.48
C GLU A 123 -10.46 -7.95 5.89
N LEU A 124 -10.02 -9.21 5.86
CA LEU A 124 -10.80 -10.35 6.37
C LEU A 124 -11.18 -10.17 7.85
N GLU A 125 -10.31 -9.60 8.68
CA GLU A 125 -10.62 -9.29 10.08
C GLU A 125 -11.71 -8.22 10.27
N LYS A 126 -12.04 -7.45 9.24
CA LYS A 126 -13.16 -6.48 9.25
C LYS A 126 -14.45 -7.09 8.69
N HIS A 127 -14.36 -8.24 8.02
CA HIS A 127 -15.46 -8.84 7.28
C HIS A 127 -16.50 -9.50 8.20
N ALA A 128 -17.79 -9.24 7.95
CA ALA A 128 -18.87 -9.62 8.86
C ALA A 128 -18.98 -11.14 9.11
N THR A 129 -18.63 -11.95 8.11
CA THR A 129 -18.76 -13.42 8.09
C THR A 129 -17.43 -14.18 8.03
N LEU A 130 -16.30 -13.51 7.77
CA LEU A 130 -15.00 -14.17 7.50
C LEU A 130 -13.92 -13.86 8.55
N ARG A 131 -14.14 -12.89 9.44
CA ARG A 131 -13.24 -12.55 10.55
C ARG A 131 -12.88 -13.77 11.39
N GLY A 132 -11.59 -13.96 11.68
CA GLY A 132 -11.05 -15.03 12.50
C GLY A 132 -10.94 -16.40 11.82
N LEU A 133 -11.38 -16.55 10.55
CA LEU A 133 -11.33 -17.83 9.83
C LEU A 133 -10.04 -18.07 9.03
N TYR A 134 -9.26 -17.01 8.82
CA TYR A 134 -8.04 -16.99 8.00
C TYR A 134 -6.94 -16.21 8.71
N LYS A 135 -5.69 -16.46 8.35
CA LYS A 135 -4.52 -15.77 8.92
C LYS A 135 -3.61 -15.22 7.82
N PRO A 136 -2.80 -14.19 8.09
CA PRO A 136 -1.70 -13.84 7.20
C PRO A 136 -0.80 -15.07 7.00
N ARG A 137 -0.41 -15.33 5.75
CA ARG A 137 0.44 -16.47 5.37
C ARG A 137 -0.12 -17.87 5.75
N ASP A 138 -1.44 -18.02 5.81
CA ASP A 138 -2.10 -19.31 6.10
C ASP A 138 -1.58 -20.46 5.21
N GLU A 139 -1.10 -21.54 5.84
CA GLU A 139 -0.46 -22.67 5.12
C GLU A 139 -1.41 -23.44 4.20
N ARG A 140 -2.73 -23.34 4.43
CA ARG A 140 -3.76 -23.91 3.53
C ARG A 140 -3.79 -23.22 2.17
N PHE A 141 -3.27 -21.99 2.09
CA PHE A 141 -3.36 -21.10 0.94
C PHE A 141 -1.96 -20.81 0.37
N VAL A 142 -1.23 -21.89 0.08
CA VAL A 142 0.13 -21.85 -0.45
C VAL A 142 0.20 -22.52 -1.81
N THR A 143 0.85 -21.85 -2.76
CA THR A 143 1.18 -22.40 -4.08
C THR A 143 2.69 -22.36 -4.32
N ARG A 144 3.18 -23.02 -5.38
CA ARG A 144 4.59 -23.04 -5.76
C ARG A 144 4.80 -22.21 -7.02
N ALA A 145 5.67 -21.21 -6.92
CA ALA A 145 6.11 -20.43 -8.07
C ALA A 145 6.85 -21.32 -9.08
N LYS A 146 6.69 -21.07 -10.37
CA LYS A 146 7.37 -21.81 -11.45
C LYS A 146 8.87 -21.58 -11.46
N ASP A 147 9.29 -20.33 -11.29
CA ASP A 147 10.66 -19.85 -11.50
C ASP A 147 10.92 -18.59 -10.66
N LYS A 148 12.07 -17.94 -10.88
CA LYS A 148 12.49 -16.72 -10.18
C LYS A 148 11.50 -15.59 -10.37
N GLU A 149 11.22 -15.25 -11.63
CA GLU A 149 10.38 -14.14 -12.05
C GLU A 149 8.94 -14.27 -11.54
N SER A 150 8.48 -15.51 -11.34
CA SER A 150 7.16 -15.82 -10.78
C SER A 150 6.98 -15.41 -9.32
N HIS A 151 8.06 -15.32 -8.52
CA HIS A 151 8.00 -15.01 -7.08
C HIS A 151 8.77 -13.76 -6.65
N CYS A 152 10.00 -13.57 -7.17
CA CYS A 152 11.00 -12.67 -6.58
C CYS A 152 10.51 -11.22 -6.49
N GLY A 153 10.44 -10.71 -5.26
CA GLY A 153 10.06 -9.36 -4.90
C GLY A 153 8.55 -9.10 -4.96
N TYR A 154 8.11 -8.09 -4.22
CA TYR A 154 6.73 -7.60 -4.23
C TYR A 154 6.42 -6.89 -5.56
N GLN A 155 6.20 -7.67 -6.61
CA GLN A 155 5.93 -7.19 -7.98
C GLN A 155 4.53 -6.59 -8.11
N LYS A 156 4.30 -5.82 -9.19
CA LYS A 156 2.99 -5.21 -9.49
C LYS A 156 1.83 -6.22 -9.48
N TRP A 157 2.02 -7.44 -10.00
CA TRP A 157 0.95 -8.45 -10.04
C TRP A 157 0.45 -8.84 -8.65
N HIS A 158 1.32 -8.86 -7.63
CA HIS A 158 0.93 -9.21 -6.27
C HIS A 158 0.02 -8.14 -5.68
N ARG A 159 0.39 -6.86 -5.84
CA ARG A 159 -0.47 -5.71 -5.48
C ARG A 159 -1.80 -5.72 -6.22
N ASP A 160 -1.78 -6.04 -7.51
CA ASP A 160 -3.00 -6.06 -8.31
C ASP A 160 -3.97 -7.15 -7.82
N VAL A 161 -3.46 -8.34 -7.46
CA VAL A 161 -4.25 -9.43 -6.83
C VAL A 161 -4.73 -9.05 -5.42
N ASP A 162 -3.87 -8.46 -4.58
CA ASP A 162 -4.26 -8.01 -3.23
C ASP A 162 -5.41 -7.00 -3.30
N ASN A 163 -5.30 -6.00 -4.17
CA ASN A 163 -6.32 -4.98 -4.39
C ASN A 163 -7.64 -5.58 -4.89
N GLU A 164 -7.58 -6.55 -5.80
CA GLU A 164 -8.77 -7.23 -6.33
C GLU A 164 -9.51 -8.01 -5.23
N VAL A 165 -8.79 -8.81 -4.43
CA VAL A 165 -9.38 -9.57 -3.33
C VAL A 165 -9.94 -8.64 -2.25
N ILE A 166 -9.22 -7.57 -1.89
CA ILE A 166 -9.68 -6.56 -0.92
C ILE A 166 -10.93 -5.83 -1.42
N GLN A 167 -11.02 -5.52 -2.72
CA GLN A 167 -12.19 -4.88 -3.29
C GLN A 167 -13.41 -5.81 -3.27
N TRP A 168 -13.23 -7.08 -3.66
CA TRP A 168 -14.29 -8.08 -3.57
C TRP A 168 -14.80 -8.27 -2.14
N LEU A 169 -13.91 -8.31 -1.14
CA LEU A 169 -14.30 -8.40 0.28
C LEU A 169 -15.12 -7.19 0.77
N LYS A 170 -14.97 -6.02 0.15
CA LYS A 170 -15.76 -4.81 0.49
C LYS A 170 -17.12 -4.79 -0.19
N GLU A 171 -17.24 -5.44 -1.35
CA GLU A 171 -18.49 -5.54 -2.11
C GLU A 171 -19.36 -6.69 -1.57
N GLU A 172 -18.77 -7.86 -1.39
CA GLU A 172 -19.43 -9.10 -0.97
C GLU A 172 -19.46 -9.27 0.55
N VAL A 173 -19.92 -8.24 1.29
CA VAL A 173 -19.87 -8.16 2.78
C VAL A 173 -20.55 -9.30 3.56
N LYS A 174 -21.21 -10.25 2.88
CA LYS A 174 -21.85 -11.45 3.44
C LYS A 174 -21.26 -12.76 2.88
N ALA A 175 -20.16 -12.70 2.13
CA ALA A 175 -19.50 -13.84 1.53
C ALA A 175 -19.27 -14.98 2.53
N THR A 176 -19.54 -16.20 2.10
CA THR A 176 -19.21 -17.42 2.84
C THR A 176 -17.75 -17.83 2.59
N PRO A 177 -17.16 -18.66 3.47
CA PRO A 177 -15.82 -19.23 3.25
C PRO A 177 -15.69 -19.89 1.86
N SER A 178 -16.69 -20.65 1.44
CA SER A 178 -16.70 -21.31 0.12
C SER A 178 -16.63 -20.32 -1.05
N GLN A 179 -17.27 -19.14 -0.95
CA GLN A 179 -17.23 -18.13 -1.99
C GLN A 179 -15.87 -17.41 -2.05
N PHE A 180 -15.28 -17.13 -0.89
CA PHE A 180 -13.95 -16.54 -0.80
C PHE A 180 -12.87 -17.49 -1.36
N GLU A 181 -12.91 -18.77 -0.97
CA GLU A 181 -12.01 -19.78 -1.51
C GLU A 181 -12.22 -20.00 -3.01
N GLN A 182 -13.46 -19.92 -3.50
CA GLN A 182 -13.77 -19.96 -4.93
C GLN A 182 -13.17 -18.77 -5.69
N LEU A 183 -13.36 -17.53 -5.22
CA LEU A 183 -12.74 -16.33 -5.81
C LEU A 183 -11.23 -16.52 -5.97
N LEU A 184 -10.57 -16.93 -4.89
CA LEU A 184 -9.13 -17.16 -4.92
C LEU A 184 -8.78 -18.19 -6.00
N ARG A 185 -9.47 -19.34 -6.06
CA ARG A 185 -9.22 -20.38 -7.09
C ARG A 185 -9.43 -19.83 -8.50
N GLU A 186 -10.45 -19.02 -8.72
CA GLU A 186 -10.72 -18.37 -10.01
C GLU A 186 -9.60 -17.38 -10.39
N ILE A 187 -9.06 -16.60 -9.45
CA ILE A 187 -7.89 -15.73 -9.68
C ILE A 187 -6.67 -16.57 -10.12
N TYR A 188 -6.33 -17.62 -9.37
CA TYR A 188 -5.13 -18.43 -9.65
C TYR A 188 -5.28 -19.37 -10.86
N ALA A 189 -6.51 -19.62 -11.31
CA ALA A 189 -6.80 -20.34 -12.56
C ALA A 189 -6.56 -19.50 -13.84
N ARG A 190 -6.43 -18.17 -13.74
CA ARG A 190 -6.27 -17.26 -14.90
C ARG A 190 -4.98 -17.55 -15.69
N PRO A 191 -4.95 -17.34 -17.02
CA PRO A 191 -3.77 -17.65 -17.84
C PRO A 191 -2.48 -16.95 -17.42
N ASN A 192 -2.55 -15.72 -16.93
CA ASN A 192 -1.40 -14.99 -16.38
C ASN A 192 -0.90 -15.61 -15.05
N MET A 193 -1.82 -15.99 -14.16
CA MET A 193 -1.49 -16.62 -12.88
C MET A 193 -0.97 -18.04 -13.08
N ARG A 194 -1.56 -18.85 -13.96
CA ARG A 194 -1.06 -20.20 -14.31
C ARG A 194 0.31 -20.19 -14.99
N ARG A 195 0.71 -19.10 -15.66
CA ARG A 195 2.11 -18.96 -16.13
C ARG A 195 3.11 -18.79 -14.99
N ARG A 196 2.69 -18.26 -13.83
CA ARG A 196 3.50 -18.06 -12.62
C ARG A 196 3.39 -19.23 -11.62
N PHE A 197 2.19 -19.80 -11.51
CA PHE A 197 1.78 -20.83 -10.56
C PHE A 197 1.05 -21.96 -11.32
N PRO A 198 1.79 -22.89 -11.97
CA PRO A 198 1.22 -23.82 -12.96
C PRO A 198 0.09 -24.72 -12.44
N HIS A 199 0.11 -24.98 -11.13
CA HIS A 199 -0.83 -25.85 -10.42
C HIS A 199 -1.99 -25.09 -9.75
N GLY A 200 -2.04 -23.75 -9.82
CA GLY A 200 -2.99 -22.97 -9.02
C GLY A 200 -2.76 -23.18 -7.52
N PHE A 201 -3.84 -23.25 -6.73
CA PHE A 201 -3.88 -23.79 -5.37
C PHE A 201 -5.25 -24.46 -5.14
#